data_AF-A0A3C0GWR4-F1
#
_entry.id   AF-A0A3C0GWR4-F1
#
_cell.length_a   1.000
_cell.length_b   1.000
_cell.length_c   1.000
_cell.angle_alpha   90.00
_cell.angle_beta   90.00
_cell.angle_gamma   90.00
#
_symmetry.space_group_name_H-M   'P 1'
#
loop_
_entity.id
_entity.type
_entity.pdbx_description
1 polymer ?
#
loop_
_entity_poly.entity_id
_entity_poly.type
_entity_poly.pdbx_seq_one_letter_code
_entity_poly.pdbx_strand_id
1 'polypeptide(L)'
;MLSRFRRTALLALMALSLPAGHALAQTAAPLRVMSFNVRTPVDTEPGRRWEDRREAMVALLREQHPAVFGTQELVEKQAEYLVAHLPGYRWFGEGRRGGGGDEHMGVFY
;
A
#
# COMPACT_ATOMS: atom_id res chain seq x y z
N MET A 1 -6.17 55.05 -36.65
CA MET A 1 -6.06 53.61 -37.02
C MET A 1 -5.01 52.84 -36.21
N LEU A 2 -3.80 53.40 -35.97
CA LEU A 2 -2.71 52.71 -35.24
C LEU A 2 -3.00 52.33 -33.78
N SER A 3 -3.92 53.04 -33.08
CA SER A 3 -4.25 52.75 -31.68
C SER A 3 -5.11 51.49 -31.50
N ARG A 4 -5.90 51.09 -32.51
CA ARG A 4 -6.72 49.88 -32.46
C ARG A 4 -5.86 48.61 -32.64
N PHE A 5 -4.85 48.67 -33.52
CA PHE A 5 -3.87 47.60 -33.73
C PHE A 5 -2.96 47.36 -32.52
N ARG A 6 -2.57 48.41 -31.79
CA ARG A 6 -1.80 48.28 -30.54
C ARG A 6 -2.59 47.62 -29.42
N ARG A 7 -3.91 47.88 -29.35
CA ARG A 7 -4.80 47.29 -28.34
C ARG A 7 -5.06 45.81 -28.60
N THR A 8 -5.26 45.40 -29.85
CA THR A 8 -5.43 43.98 -30.19
C THR A 8 -4.15 43.18 -30.01
N ALA A 9 -2.98 43.76 -30.32
CA ALA A 9 -1.69 43.11 -30.05
C ALA A 9 -1.40 42.94 -28.55
N LEU A 10 -1.76 43.93 -27.72
CA LEU A 10 -1.57 43.86 -26.27
C LEU A 10 -2.51 42.82 -25.62
N LEU A 11 -3.74 42.68 -26.10
CA LEU A 11 -4.69 41.66 -25.65
C LEU A 11 -4.25 40.23 -26.04
N ALA A 12 -3.67 40.05 -27.24
CA ALA A 12 -3.10 38.78 -27.65
C ALA A 12 -1.87 38.38 -26.80
N LEU A 13 -1.01 39.34 -26.46
CA LEU A 13 0.13 39.13 -25.56
C LEU A 13 -0.28 38.79 -24.12
N MET A 14 -1.39 39.35 -23.62
CA MET A 14 -1.95 38.95 -22.31
C MET A 14 -2.52 37.53 -22.32
N ALA A 15 -3.13 37.07 -23.42
CA ALA A 15 -3.63 35.70 -23.54
C ALA A 15 -2.50 34.64 -23.56
N LEU A 16 -1.30 35.02 -24.05
CA LEU A 16 -0.09 34.19 -24.00
C LEU A 16 0.61 34.19 -22.63
N SER A 17 0.21 35.07 -21.70
CA SER A 17 0.74 35.15 -20.33
C SER A 17 -0.11 34.44 -19.29
N LEU A 18 -1.18 33.75 -19.72
CA LEU A 18 -1.90 32.82 -18.85
C LEU A 18 -0.90 31.74 -18.40
N PRO A 19 -0.57 31.64 -17.10
CA PRO A 19 0.31 30.60 -16.65
C PRO A 19 -0.39 29.26 -16.93
N ALA A 20 0.11 28.53 -17.91
CA ALA A 20 -0.17 27.10 -18.14
C ALA A 20 0.39 26.23 -17.00
N GLY A 21 0.46 26.78 -15.79
CA GLY A 21 1.10 26.26 -14.60
C GLY A 21 0.14 26.28 -13.42
N HIS A 22 -1.15 26.07 -13.66
CA HIS A 22 -1.92 25.31 -12.68
C HIS A 22 -1.85 23.87 -13.16
N ALA A 23 -0.67 23.26 -12.98
CA ALA A 23 -0.65 21.82 -12.78
C ALA A 23 -1.64 21.61 -11.64
N LEU A 24 -2.84 21.10 -11.97
CA LEU A 24 -3.80 20.68 -10.97
C LEU A 24 -2.97 19.87 -9.98
N ALA A 25 -2.83 20.37 -8.75
CA ALA A 25 -2.10 19.67 -7.73
C ALA A 25 -2.79 18.31 -7.62
N GLN A 26 -2.21 17.28 -8.24
CA GLN A 26 -2.70 15.94 -8.12
C GLN A 26 -2.48 15.60 -6.66
N THR A 27 -3.56 15.69 -5.88
CA THR A 27 -3.56 15.19 -4.53
C THR A 27 -3.16 13.73 -4.63
N ALA A 28 -2.10 13.34 -3.93
CA ALA A 28 -1.63 11.96 -3.92
C ALA A 28 -2.83 11.03 -3.65
N ALA A 29 -2.95 9.95 -4.43
CA ALA A 29 -4.00 8.98 -4.20
C ALA A 29 -3.89 8.46 -2.75
N PRO A 30 -5.01 8.31 -2.02
CA PRO A 30 -4.99 7.85 -0.65
C PRO A 30 -4.36 6.46 -0.56
N LEU A 31 -3.42 6.29 0.38
CA LEU A 31 -2.77 5.02 0.63
C LEU A 31 -3.74 4.11 1.41
N ARG A 32 -4.06 2.94 0.85
CA ARG A 32 -4.83 1.92 1.56
C ARG A 32 -3.89 1.13 2.46
N VAL A 33 -4.17 1.11 3.76
CA VAL A 33 -3.41 0.35 4.76
C VAL A 33 -4.30 -0.62 5.50
N MET A 34 -3.73 -1.70 6.03
CA MET A 34 -4.44 -2.70 6.82
C MET A 34 -3.62 -3.12 8.04
N SER A 35 -4.29 -3.48 9.13
CA SER A 35 -3.69 -4.18 10.27
C SER A 35 -4.43 -5.49 10.49
N PHE A 36 -3.71 -6.59 10.66
CA PHE A 36 -4.31 -7.92 10.80
C PHE A 36 -3.50 -8.79 11.77
N ASN A 37 -4.10 -9.22 12.87
CA ASN A 37 -3.48 -10.23 13.73
C ASN A 37 -3.66 -11.61 13.10
N VAL A 38 -2.55 -12.28 12.77
CA VAL A 38 -2.53 -13.56 12.04
C VAL A 38 -2.98 -14.73 12.91
N ARG A 39 -2.78 -14.59 14.23
CA ARG A 39 -2.82 -15.64 15.25
C ARG A 39 -1.71 -16.67 15.05
N THR A 40 -0.83 -16.81 16.05
CA THR A 40 0.31 -17.74 16.06
C THR A 40 -0.18 -19.17 15.79
N PRO A 41 0.59 -20.02 15.07
CA PRO A 41 0.14 -21.36 14.68
C PRO A 41 0.22 -22.37 15.85
N VAL A 42 -0.45 -22.05 16.97
CA VAL A 42 -0.53 -22.91 18.17
C VAL A 42 -1.78 -23.79 18.17
N ASP A 43 -2.80 -23.43 17.40
CA ASP A 43 -4.07 -24.15 17.37
C ASP A 43 -3.94 -25.43 16.53
N THR A 44 -4.29 -26.59 17.10
CA THR A 44 -4.17 -27.90 16.44
C THR A 44 -5.51 -28.48 15.97
N GLU A 45 -6.62 -27.88 16.38
CA GLU A 45 -7.98 -28.34 16.07
C GLU A 45 -8.36 -28.05 14.60
N PRO A 46 -8.98 -29.01 13.89
CA PRO A 46 -9.47 -28.77 12.52
C PRO A 46 -10.36 -27.52 12.43
N GLY A 47 -10.16 -26.72 11.38
CA GLY A 47 -10.85 -25.45 11.15
C GLY A 47 -10.24 -24.26 11.88
N ARG A 48 -9.29 -24.48 12.81
CA ARG A 48 -8.60 -23.43 13.56
C ARG A 48 -7.10 -23.33 13.25
N ARG A 49 -6.50 -24.43 12.77
CA ARG A 49 -5.09 -24.49 12.37
C ARG A 49 -4.75 -23.39 11.38
N TRP A 50 -3.50 -22.92 11.39
CA TRP A 50 -3.04 -21.95 10.40
C TRP A 50 -3.24 -22.46 8.97
N GLU A 51 -2.98 -23.74 8.73
CA GLU A 51 -3.14 -24.40 7.43
C GLU A 51 -4.58 -24.34 6.91
N ASP A 52 -5.58 -24.35 7.81
CA ASP A 52 -7.00 -24.25 7.45
C ASP A 52 -7.42 -22.79 7.18
N ARG A 53 -6.70 -21.80 7.75
CA ARG A 53 -7.06 -20.37 7.70
C ARG A 53 -6.27 -19.57 6.66
N ARG A 54 -5.08 -20.03 6.28
CA ARG A 54 -4.10 -19.27 5.47
C ARG A 54 -4.60 -18.87 4.08
N GLU A 55 -5.42 -19.70 3.45
CA GLU A 55 -5.99 -19.39 2.12
C GLU A 55 -7.03 -18.27 2.19
N ALA A 56 -7.86 -18.26 3.24
CA ALA A 56 -8.84 -17.19 3.46
C ALA A 56 -8.15 -15.84 3.71
N MET A 57 -7.03 -15.83 4.45
CA MET A 57 -6.23 -14.61 4.63
C MET A 57 -5.64 -14.10 3.30
N VAL A 58 -5.11 -15.00 2.45
CA VAL A 58 -4.62 -14.62 1.11
C VAL A 58 -5.74 -14.06 0.25
N ALA A 59 -6.92 -14.69 0.26
CA ALA A 59 -8.08 -14.20 -0.47
C ALA A 59 -8.50 -12.80 0.00
N LEU A 60 -8.53 -12.57 1.32
CA LEU A 60 -8.81 -11.25 1.90
C LEU A 60 -7.79 -10.20 1.46
N LEU A 61 -6.49 -10.50 1.52
CA LEU A 61 -5.44 -9.54 1.12
C LEU A 61 -5.48 -9.24 -0.38
N ARG A 62 -5.83 -10.23 -1.21
CA ARG A 62 -6.10 -10.04 -2.64
C ARG A 62 -7.41 -9.30 -2.89
N GLU A 63 -8.40 -9.35 -2.01
CA GLU A 63 -9.62 -8.56 -2.22
C GLU A 63 -9.35 -7.10 -1.85
N GLN A 64 -8.76 -6.89 -0.68
CA GLN A 64 -8.53 -5.56 -0.12
C GLN A 64 -7.39 -4.81 -0.82
N HIS A 65 -6.41 -5.51 -1.39
CA HIS A 65 -5.22 -4.93 -2.05
C HIS A 65 -4.60 -3.74 -1.27
N PRO A 66 -4.24 -3.89 0.02
CA PRO A 66 -3.63 -2.81 0.78
C PRO A 66 -2.22 -2.51 0.26
N ALA A 67 -1.87 -1.25 0.04
CA ALA A 67 -0.52 -0.89 -0.39
C ALA A 67 0.53 -1.24 0.68
N VAL A 68 0.15 -1.19 1.97
CA VAL A 68 0.95 -1.66 3.10
C VAL A 68 0.03 -2.36 4.09
N PHE A 69 0.45 -3.48 4.65
CA PHE A 69 -0.27 -4.10 5.77
C PHE A 69 0.65 -4.55 6.89
N GLY A 70 0.21 -4.29 8.12
CA GLY A 70 0.86 -4.74 9.34
C GLY A 70 0.24 -6.04 9.84
N THR A 71 1.07 -6.89 10.41
CA THR A 71 0.68 -8.15 11.03
C THR A 71 1.12 -8.20 12.48
N GLN A 72 0.38 -8.96 13.29
CA GLN A 72 0.76 -9.33 14.65
C GLN A 72 0.72 -10.85 14.79
N GLU A 73 1.43 -11.40 15.77
CA GLU A 73 1.52 -12.85 16.00
C GLU A 73 2.09 -13.64 14.80
N LEU A 74 2.80 -12.96 13.89
CA LEU A 74 3.34 -13.57 12.67
C LEU A 74 4.58 -14.40 13.01
N VAL A 75 4.66 -15.66 12.60
CA VAL A 75 5.93 -16.40 12.59
C VAL A 75 6.51 -16.48 11.17
N GLU A 76 7.82 -16.69 11.05
CA GLU A 76 8.55 -16.67 9.76
C GLU A 76 7.89 -17.56 8.69
N LYS A 77 7.50 -18.80 9.04
CA LYS A 77 6.79 -19.72 8.11
C LYS A 77 5.46 -19.17 7.58
N GLN A 78 4.73 -18.40 8.39
CA GLN A 78 3.49 -17.75 7.92
C GLN A 78 3.84 -16.61 6.95
N ALA A 79 4.91 -15.86 7.24
CA ALA A 79 5.39 -14.78 6.37
C ALA A 79 5.85 -15.31 5.01
N GLU A 80 6.65 -16.38 4.99
CA GLU A 80 7.08 -17.10 3.79
C GLU A 80 5.89 -17.56 2.95
N TYR A 81 4.87 -18.14 3.60
CA TYR A 81 3.64 -18.53 2.93
C TYR A 81 2.95 -17.32 2.28
N LEU A 82 2.79 -16.21 3.01
CA LEU A 82 2.12 -15.02 2.48
C LEU A 82 2.86 -14.45 1.26
N VAL A 83 4.19 -14.27 1.31
CA VAL A 83 4.93 -13.72 0.15
C VAL A 83 4.98 -14.66 -1.04
N ALA A 84 4.95 -15.99 -0.81
CA ALA A 84 4.85 -16.96 -1.90
C ALA A 84 3.50 -16.88 -2.64
N HIS A 85 2.42 -16.46 -1.96
CA HIS A 85 1.06 -16.41 -2.51
C HIS A 85 0.59 -14.99 -2.86
N LEU A 86 1.33 -13.97 -2.46
CA LEU A 86 1.06 -12.56 -2.74
C LEU A 86 2.26 -11.95 -3.49
N PRO A 87 2.52 -12.39 -4.74
CA PRO A 87 3.62 -11.86 -5.53
C PRO A 87 3.42 -10.36 -5.72
N GLY A 88 4.46 -9.59 -5.39
CA GLY A 88 4.40 -8.12 -5.37
C GLY A 88 4.58 -7.55 -3.97
N TYR A 89 4.34 -8.34 -2.91
CA TYR A 89 4.69 -7.95 -1.55
C TYR A 89 6.04 -8.51 -1.15
N ARG A 90 6.77 -7.71 -0.38
CA ARG A 90 7.88 -8.16 0.46
C ARG A 90 7.61 -7.72 1.89
N TRP A 91 8.36 -8.25 2.84
CA TRP A 91 8.12 -7.94 4.25
C TRP A 91 9.41 -7.71 5.03
N PHE A 92 9.27 -7.01 6.14
CA PHE A 92 10.29 -6.91 7.18
C PHE A 92 9.62 -6.95 8.56
N GLY A 93 10.44 -7.22 9.58
CA GLY A 93 10.04 -7.23 10.98
C GLY A 93 10.97 -8.16 11.73
N GLU A 94 11.56 -7.68 12.81
CA GLU A 94 12.40 -8.53 13.68
C GLU A 94 11.50 -9.33 14.63
N GLY A 95 11.94 -10.54 14.97
CA GLY A 95 11.27 -11.34 15.98
C GLY A 95 11.29 -10.61 17.33
N ARG A 96 10.27 -10.80 18.15
CA ARG A 96 10.08 -10.11 19.43
C ARG A 96 11.30 -10.21 20.37
N ARG A 97 12.10 -11.26 20.23
CA ARG A 97 13.32 -11.51 21.03
C ARG A 97 14.63 -11.24 20.27
N GLY A 98 14.55 -10.65 19.08
CA GLY A 98 15.66 -10.52 18.15
C GLY A 98 15.76 -11.72 17.20
N GLY A 99 16.26 -11.49 15.98
CA GLY A 99 16.39 -12.53 14.95
C GLY A 99 15.03 -13.00 14.39
N GLY A 100 14.96 -14.26 13.93
CA GLY A 100 13.77 -14.85 13.25
C GLY A 100 12.99 -15.92 14.04
N GLY A 101 13.39 -16.22 15.28
CA GLY A 101 12.91 -17.40 16.01
C GLY A 101 11.65 -17.23 16.87
N ASP A 102 11.03 -16.05 16.87
CA ASP A 102 9.82 -15.74 17.67
C ASP A 102 8.81 -14.99 16.80
N GLU A 103 7.66 -14.62 17.36
CA GLU A 103 6.64 -13.80 16.68
C GLU A 103 7.20 -12.44 16.24
N HIS A 104 6.73 -11.97 15.10
CA HIS A 104 7.10 -10.72 14.46
C HIS A 104 5.90 -9.76 14.43
N MET A 105 6.22 -8.47 14.49
CA MET A 105 5.32 -7.41 14.01
C MET A 105 5.66 -7.14 12.54
N GLY A 106 5.21 -8.03 11.65
CA GLY A 106 5.59 -8.00 10.24
C GLY A 106 4.90 -6.88 9.47
N VAL A 107 5.63 -6.14 8.64
CA VAL A 107 5.12 -5.12 7.74
C VAL A 107 5.35 -5.56 6.30
N PHE A 108 4.27 -5.65 5.52
CA PHE A 108 4.27 -6.06 4.13
C PHE A 108 3.96 -4.87 3.22
N TYR A 109 4.64 -4.80 2.07
CA TYR A 109 4.60 -3.66 1.14
C TYR A 109 5.07 -4.04 -0.27
#